data_AF-A1CRI7-F1
#
_entry.id   AF-A1CRI7-F1
#
_cell.length_a   1.000
_cell.length_b   1.000
_cell.length_c   1.000
_cell.angle_alpha   90.00
_cell.angle_beta   90.00
_cell.angle_gamma   90.00
#
_symmetry.space_group_name_H-M   'P 1'
#
loop_
_entity.id
_entity.type
_entity.pdbx_description
1 polymer ?
#
loop_
_entity_poly.entity_id
_entity_poly.type
_entity_poly.pdbx_seq_one_letter_code
_entity_poly.pdbx_strand_id
1 'polypeptide(L)'
;MHVEGMPTRGPGRPIGSSRQSTPAKSGRPPGRPPGRPPGRPPGRPPGRPLGRPGRPPGRPPLNPIVDREGTPDVFKMAIMKLRNVGALDEEIKEPSSMDWQAERPGLEEHLQNITMQPSYVPRAGEVVLWTPNFDGDLSWNPEHACVEIFDPNTNRWLGVPEWRAGIVGQPPEEEIVLRDLVETASKGWGVNYSGFRVETFPDPHSADKSYSLQYKYVHLKCIKPFNAFELFLQGIPRETLHPSIEYAMTIMSSFSLLEKFHFRGRWPNASIYCRGIFIGAELLILGDAIRLKPTGYTPESAHKPVVTDVMVIDEIRLDLIQCTDDIKSDQLAEKYHVRIGGKVYTNNRQRASTETDPPKPPPRPLSPEKVLSTFQYIGMGGYGEWYSLYSGNMVDISQAMVIGRCYEPDAMRLLYGSLSLGRDLRGVLSGRKYSRRTDERIPEGQDWLWGDFRTQTLAIESLNGEDVGHYSEVRDVKMWRANLKVLAGKATAADFRDAKIPGELGRPSHKSRSTFDQVRKTSKMVSVGLGAAITDVSNNVSSADESNVQLQLGTDDEADEESEEEEDFTLRVEDLRGGTEESEGGDYAPGNHEHTAKRPKHE
;
A
#
# COMPACT_ATOMS: atom_id res chain seq x y z
N MET A 1 32.62 -49.06 10.38
CA MET A 1 34.02 -49.45 10.66
C MET A 1 34.73 -48.21 11.23
N HIS A 2 35.52 -48.34 12.30
CA HIS A 2 36.47 -47.31 12.77
C HIS A 2 37.68 -47.23 11.78
N VAL A 3 38.68 -46.33 11.84
CA VAL A 3 39.52 -45.72 12.92
C VAL A 3 40.10 -44.40 12.32
N GLU A 4 40.05 -43.19 12.92
CA GLU A 4 40.74 -42.57 14.08
C GLU A 4 42.27 -42.25 13.91
N GLY A 5 42.74 -41.05 14.31
CA GLY A 5 44.19 -40.75 14.43
C GLY A 5 44.67 -39.26 14.30
N MET A 6 45.00 -38.61 15.43
CA MET A 6 45.91 -37.44 15.61
C MET A 6 46.97 -37.83 16.70
N PRO A 7 47.88 -36.98 17.29
CA PRO A 7 48.46 -35.63 17.00
C PRO A 7 50.02 -35.59 17.15
N THR A 8 50.71 -34.41 17.17
CA THR A 8 51.61 -33.90 18.27
C THR A 8 52.51 -32.64 17.97
N ARG A 9 53.13 -32.07 19.04
CA ARG A 9 53.93 -30.80 19.23
C ARG A 9 55.40 -30.89 18.72
N GLY A 10 56.33 -29.91 18.75
CA GLY A 10 56.57 -28.54 19.31
C GLY A 10 58.05 -28.12 18.98
N PRO A 11 58.83 -27.24 19.67
CA PRO A 11 58.63 -26.20 20.73
C PRO A 11 59.16 -24.77 20.32
N GLY A 12 59.33 -23.75 21.19
CA GLY A 12 60.57 -23.41 21.95
C GLY A 12 60.78 -21.86 22.18
N ARG A 13 61.54 -21.41 23.23
CA ARG A 13 61.72 -19.99 23.71
C ARG A 13 63.16 -19.75 24.24
N PRO A 14 63.79 -18.54 24.21
CA PRO A 14 64.02 -17.69 25.43
C PRO A 14 64.12 -16.14 25.15
N ILE A 15 63.78 -15.18 26.03
CA ILE A 15 64.41 -14.59 27.28
C ILE A 15 65.69 -13.73 27.09
N GLY A 16 65.65 -12.46 27.54
CA GLY A 16 66.79 -11.52 27.74
C GLY A 16 66.39 -10.27 28.58
N SER A 17 67.33 -9.64 29.31
CA SER A 17 67.02 -8.73 30.45
C SER A 17 67.91 -7.46 30.60
N SER A 18 67.36 -6.35 31.13
CA SER A 18 67.93 -5.46 32.18
C SER A 18 66.92 -4.32 32.48
N ARG A 19 66.57 -3.83 33.69
CA ARG A 19 67.20 -3.44 34.99
C ARG A 19 67.88 -2.05 35.01
N GLN A 20 67.48 -1.24 36.02
CA GLN A 20 67.98 0.10 36.45
C GLN A 20 67.52 1.30 35.59
N SER A 21 67.23 2.51 36.11
CA SER A 21 67.27 3.07 37.50
C SER A 21 66.29 4.25 37.69
N THR A 22 65.90 4.54 38.94
CA THR A 22 65.22 5.78 39.39
C THR A 22 66.26 6.85 39.82
N PRO A 23 65.96 8.16 39.75
CA PRO A 23 65.38 8.84 40.92
C PRO A 23 64.35 9.95 40.62
N ALA A 24 63.61 10.36 41.65
CA ALA A 24 62.49 11.32 41.57
C ALA A 24 62.92 12.80 41.57
N LYS A 25 62.04 13.69 41.08
CA LYS A 25 61.94 15.10 41.49
C LYS A 25 60.49 15.58 41.61
N SER A 26 60.32 16.57 42.49
CA SER A 26 59.07 17.11 43.04
C SER A 26 58.61 18.42 42.37
N GLY A 27 57.32 18.75 42.47
CA GLY A 27 56.85 20.12 42.22
C GLY A 27 55.33 20.33 42.36
N ARG A 28 54.86 20.87 43.50
CA ARG A 28 53.53 21.51 43.61
C ARG A 28 53.66 23.00 43.26
N PRO A 29 52.68 23.63 42.56
CA PRO A 29 52.54 25.08 42.53
C PRO A 29 51.83 25.62 43.81
N PRO A 30 52.01 26.91 44.18
CA PRO A 30 51.64 27.41 45.51
C PRO A 30 50.53 28.48 45.52
N GLY A 31 50.03 28.76 46.73
CA GLY A 31 50.05 30.13 47.27
C GLY A 31 48.94 31.11 46.89
N ARG A 32 47.99 31.31 47.81
CA ARG A 32 46.99 32.40 47.81
C ARG A 32 47.60 33.74 48.28
N PRO A 33 47.29 34.90 47.67
CA PRO A 33 47.65 36.22 48.21
C PRO A 33 46.60 36.75 49.23
N PRO A 34 47.00 37.50 50.27
CA PRO A 34 46.10 38.17 51.22
C PRO A 34 45.94 39.68 50.94
N GLY A 35 44.83 40.29 51.39
CA GLY A 35 44.70 41.75 51.49
C GLY A 35 43.28 42.31 51.33
N ARG A 36 42.76 42.94 52.39
CA ARG A 36 41.59 43.85 52.37
C ARG A 36 42.11 45.25 52.72
N PRO A 37 41.45 46.37 52.34
CA PRO A 37 40.60 47.05 53.34
C PRO A 37 39.33 47.69 52.65
N PRO A 38 38.67 48.77 53.13
CA PRO A 38 37.27 48.61 53.54
C PRO A 38 36.26 49.58 52.88
N GLY A 39 34.98 49.23 52.86
CA GLY A 39 33.90 50.16 52.49
C GLY A 39 32.53 49.49 52.42
N ARG A 40 31.57 49.98 53.21
CA ARG A 40 30.17 49.54 53.19
C ARG A 40 29.27 50.76 53.01
N PRO A 41 28.43 50.80 51.96
CA PRO A 41 27.20 51.57 51.96
C PRO A 41 26.00 50.66 52.29
N PRO A 42 25.01 51.10 53.07
CA PRO A 42 23.76 50.39 53.29
C PRO A 42 22.72 50.75 52.21
N GLY A 43 21.91 49.78 51.76
CA GLY A 43 20.84 50.06 50.81
C GLY A 43 20.21 48.80 50.22
N ARG A 44 19.25 48.19 50.92
CA ARG A 44 18.40 47.11 50.39
C ARG A 44 16.97 47.63 50.28
N PRO A 45 16.44 47.94 49.09
CA PRO A 45 15.01 48.20 48.91
C PRO A 45 14.26 46.86 48.93
N PRO A 46 13.18 46.71 49.72
CA PRO A 46 12.27 45.58 49.60
C PRO A 46 11.22 45.85 48.52
N GLY A 47 10.96 44.89 47.63
CA GLY A 47 9.86 44.97 46.68
C GLY A 47 10.17 44.37 45.31
N ARG A 48 9.96 43.06 45.17
CA ARG A 48 9.80 42.43 43.84
C ARG A 48 8.30 42.27 43.61
N PRO A 49 7.66 42.95 42.65
CA PRO A 49 6.24 42.78 42.39
C PRO A 49 5.96 41.34 41.95
N LEU A 50 5.02 40.68 42.63
CA LEU A 50 4.43 39.43 42.16
C LEU A 50 3.52 39.76 40.97
N GLY A 51 4.01 39.48 39.76
CA GLY A 51 3.30 39.84 38.53
C GLY A 51 3.76 39.01 37.34
N ARG A 52 3.15 37.84 37.16
CA ARG A 52 2.88 37.30 35.82
C ARG A 52 1.37 37.14 35.70
N PRO A 53 0.68 37.96 34.88
CA PRO A 53 -0.73 37.75 34.56
C PRO A 53 -0.95 36.34 33.99
N GLY A 54 -2.13 35.77 34.28
CA GLY A 54 -2.53 34.47 33.74
C GLY A 54 -2.49 34.45 32.20
N ARG A 55 -2.09 33.31 31.64
CA ARG A 55 -2.00 33.10 30.20
C ARG A 55 -3.41 33.16 29.57
N PRO A 56 -3.65 33.92 28.48
CA PRO A 56 -4.93 33.90 27.79
C PRO A 56 -5.25 32.49 27.23
N PRO A 57 -6.50 32.03 27.28
CA PRO A 57 -6.92 30.83 26.56
C PRO A 57 -6.86 31.07 25.04
N GLY A 58 -6.53 30.03 24.27
CA GLY A 58 -6.50 30.08 22.79
C GLY A 58 -5.12 30.04 22.12
N ARG A 59 -4.02 29.88 22.86
CA ARG A 59 -2.74 29.54 22.22
C ARG A 59 -2.76 28.05 21.81
N PRO A 60 -2.36 27.68 20.57
CA PRO A 60 -2.18 26.28 20.18
C PRO A 60 -1.26 25.52 21.16
N PRO A 61 -1.36 24.18 21.23
CA PRO A 61 -0.42 23.36 22.01
C PRO A 61 1.03 23.70 21.62
N LEU A 62 1.94 23.61 22.61
CA LEU A 62 3.29 24.15 22.48
C LEU A 62 4.13 23.48 21.39
N ASN A 63 3.80 22.23 21.04
CA ASN A 63 4.25 21.54 19.84
C ASN A 63 2.99 21.18 19.02
N PRO A 64 2.95 21.42 17.69
CA PRO A 64 1.91 20.85 16.86
C PRO A 64 2.04 19.32 16.83
N ILE A 65 0.91 18.61 16.77
CA ILE A 65 0.91 17.16 16.55
C ILE A 65 1.14 16.96 15.06
N VAL A 66 2.34 16.50 14.70
CA VAL A 66 2.78 16.27 13.33
C VAL A 66 3.33 14.87 13.16
N ASP A 67 3.27 14.37 11.94
CA ASP A 67 3.94 13.15 11.49
C ASP A 67 5.46 13.39 11.26
N ARG A 68 6.12 12.36 10.73
CA ARG A 68 7.57 12.35 10.43
C ARG A 68 7.96 13.34 9.34
N GLU A 69 7.04 13.66 8.43
CA GLU A 69 7.26 14.66 7.38
C GLU A 69 6.96 16.09 7.88
N GLY A 70 6.47 16.23 9.12
CA GLY A 70 6.08 17.51 9.70
C GLY A 70 4.79 18.08 9.11
N THR A 71 3.92 17.20 8.61
CA THR A 71 2.53 17.45 8.23
C THR A 71 1.63 17.11 9.44
N PRO A 72 0.43 17.73 9.63
CA PRO A 72 -0.39 17.44 10.81
C PRO A 72 -0.89 15.98 10.84
N ASP A 73 -0.53 15.22 11.88
CA ASP A 73 -1.01 13.83 12.06
C ASP A 73 -2.49 13.84 12.47
N VAL A 74 -3.36 13.80 11.47
CA VAL A 74 -4.82 13.87 11.63
C VAL A 74 -5.37 12.72 12.47
N PHE A 75 -4.75 11.55 12.43
CA PHE A 75 -5.21 10.37 13.17
C PHE A 75 -4.93 10.51 14.67
N LYS A 76 -3.70 10.89 15.03
CA LYS A 76 -3.33 11.18 16.42
C LYS A 76 -4.12 12.38 16.95
N MET A 77 -4.36 13.40 16.13
CA MET A 77 -5.27 14.51 16.47
C MET A 77 -6.71 14.05 16.73
N ALA A 78 -7.27 13.16 15.89
CA ALA A 78 -8.61 12.60 16.08
C ALA A 78 -8.71 11.77 17.36
N ILE A 79 -7.67 11.02 17.73
CA ILE A 79 -7.61 10.26 18.99
C ILE A 79 -7.55 11.19 20.21
N MET A 80 -6.72 12.23 20.19
CA MET A 80 -6.71 13.25 21.26
C MET A 80 -8.09 13.90 21.40
N LYS A 81 -8.79 14.16 20.28
CA LYS A 81 -10.14 14.71 20.29
C LYS A 81 -11.14 13.72 20.88
N LEU A 82 -11.15 12.46 20.41
CA LEU A 82 -12.00 11.37 20.90
C LEU A 82 -11.88 11.18 22.41
N ARG A 83 -10.66 11.18 22.94
CA ARG A 83 -10.38 11.15 24.38
C ARG A 83 -11.06 12.27 25.15
N ASN A 84 -11.03 13.49 24.60
CA ASN A 84 -11.55 14.68 25.25
C ASN A 84 -13.08 14.81 25.16
N VAL A 85 -13.71 14.32 24.09
CA VAL A 85 -15.18 14.40 23.89
C VAL A 85 -15.94 13.09 24.16
N GLY A 86 -15.22 11.98 24.35
CA GLY A 86 -15.77 10.64 24.64
C GLY A 86 -16.32 9.89 23.41
N ALA A 87 -16.86 10.59 22.42
CA ALA A 87 -17.33 10.02 21.14
C ALA A 87 -17.02 10.96 19.97
N LEU A 88 -16.62 10.40 18.83
CA LEU A 88 -16.23 11.15 17.64
C LEU A 88 -16.79 10.47 16.38
N ASP A 89 -17.15 11.26 15.38
CA ASP A 89 -17.71 10.84 14.09
C ASP A 89 -17.45 11.98 13.09
N GLU A 90 -16.36 11.90 12.32
CA GLU A 90 -15.92 12.97 11.43
C GLU A 90 -15.16 12.52 10.17
N GLU A 91 -15.32 13.29 9.09
CA GLU A 91 -14.57 13.09 7.83
C GLU A 91 -13.08 13.41 8.03
N ILE A 92 -12.22 12.56 7.47
CA ILE A 92 -10.76 12.77 7.45
C ILE A 92 -10.42 13.72 6.30
N LYS A 93 -9.67 14.78 6.60
CA LYS A 93 -9.19 15.76 5.61
C LYS A 93 -7.78 16.20 5.98
N GLU A 94 -6.87 16.07 5.02
CA GLU A 94 -5.46 16.43 5.18
C GLU A 94 -5.08 17.60 4.25
N PRO A 95 -5.71 18.78 4.36
CA PRO A 95 -5.50 19.88 3.41
C PRO A 95 -4.09 20.50 3.47
N SER A 96 -3.23 20.02 4.38
CA SER A 96 -1.82 20.39 4.53
C SER A 96 -0.85 19.27 4.10
N SER A 97 -1.36 18.11 3.68
CA SER A 97 -0.60 17.08 2.95
C SER A 97 -0.66 17.41 1.45
N MET A 98 0.48 17.32 0.76
CA MET A 98 0.52 17.53 -0.69
C MET A 98 0.00 16.30 -1.43
N ASP A 99 0.38 15.10 -0.98
CA ASP A 99 -0.09 13.84 -1.57
C ASP A 99 -1.62 13.77 -1.53
N TRP A 100 -2.23 14.05 -0.37
CA TRP A 100 -3.69 14.06 -0.23
C TRP A 100 -4.35 15.03 -1.21
N GLN A 101 -3.82 16.26 -1.34
CA GLN A 101 -4.33 17.29 -2.26
C GLN A 101 -4.14 16.89 -3.74
N ALA A 102 -3.03 16.25 -4.10
CA ALA A 102 -2.73 15.80 -5.46
C ALA A 102 -3.63 14.64 -5.89
N GLU A 103 -3.95 13.72 -4.97
CA GLU A 103 -4.88 12.61 -5.22
C GLU A 103 -6.34 13.07 -5.38
N ARG A 104 -6.78 14.10 -4.63
CA ARG A 104 -8.20 14.46 -4.53
C ARG A 104 -8.94 14.62 -5.87
N PRO A 105 -8.41 15.30 -6.91
CA PRO A 105 -9.16 15.54 -8.13
C PRO A 105 -9.46 14.27 -8.93
N GLY A 106 -8.55 13.29 -8.92
CA GLY A 106 -8.66 12.07 -9.73
C GLY A 106 -9.16 10.83 -8.98
N LEU A 107 -9.00 10.77 -7.66
CA LEU A 107 -9.26 9.54 -6.90
C LEU A 107 -10.74 9.14 -6.84
N GLU A 108 -11.66 10.10 -6.65
CA GLU A 108 -13.10 9.81 -6.63
C GLU A 108 -13.59 9.37 -8.03
N GLU A 109 -13.13 10.03 -9.10
CA GLU A 109 -13.39 9.63 -10.48
C GLU A 109 -12.83 8.23 -10.77
N HIS A 110 -11.60 7.94 -10.34
CA HIS A 110 -10.97 6.63 -10.50
C HIS A 110 -11.75 5.51 -9.80
N LEU A 111 -12.17 5.72 -8.54
CA LEU A 111 -12.98 4.75 -7.80
C LEU A 111 -14.35 4.52 -8.47
N GLN A 112 -15.00 5.58 -8.95
CA GLN A 112 -16.26 5.46 -9.70
C GLN A 112 -16.06 4.69 -11.02
N ASN A 113 -15.01 5.00 -11.78
CA ASN A 113 -14.68 4.31 -13.02
C ASN A 113 -14.40 2.82 -12.79
N ILE A 114 -13.68 2.45 -11.69
CA ILE A 114 -13.49 1.04 -11.32
C ILE A 114 -14.83 0.33 -11.08
N THR A 115 -15.82 0.95 -10.42
CA THR A 115 -17.13 0.30 -10.20
C THR A 115 -17.93 0.07 -11.48
N MET A 116 -17.57 0.71 -12.59
CA MET A 116 -18.21 0.53 -13.89
C MET A 116 -17.47 -0.47 -14.80
N GLN A 117 -16.25 -0.88 -14.43
CA GLN A 117 -15.47 -1.86 -15.18
C GLN A 117 -15.86 -3.30 -14.79
N PRO A 118 -15.84 -4.26 -15.74
CA PRO A 118 -16.05 -5.67 -15.43
C PRO A 118 -15.01 -6.19 -14.42
N SER A 119 -15.42 -7.07 -13.52
CA SER A 119 -14.57 -7.51 -12.41
C SER A 119 -13.37 -8.34 -12.88
N TYR A 120 -13.43 -9.00 -14.05
CA TYR A 120 -12.25 -9.67 -14.61
C TYR A 120 -11.12 -8.72 -15.09
N VAL A 121 -11.36 -7.41 -15.14
CA VAL A 121 -10.35 -6.43 -15.57
C VAL A 121 -9.32 -6.20 -14.44
N PRO A 122 -8.01 -6.30 -14.73
CA PRO A 122 -6.95 -5.93 -13.80
C PRO A 122 -6.96 -4.43 -13.49
N ARG A 123 -6.84 -4.08 -12.21
CA ARG A 123 -6.82 -2.70 -11.70
C ARG A 123 -5.37 -2.21 -11.51
N ALA A 124 -5.17 -0.89 -11.50
CA ALA A 124 -3.85 -0.31 -11.24
C ALA A 124 -3.32 -0.74 -9.86
N GLY A 125 -2.02 -1.08 -9.79
CA GLY A 125 -1.36 -1.59 -8.58
C GLY A 125 -1.68 -3.05 -8.24
N GLU A 126 -2.49 -3.76 -9.03
CA GLU A 126 -2.65 -5.21 -8.90
C GLU A 126 -1.43 -5.95 -9.45
N VAL A 127 -1.19 -7.15 -8.90
CA VAL A 127 -0.16 -8.08 -9.39
C VAL A 127 -0.83 -9.13 -10.26
N VAL A 128 -0.25 -9.35 -11.43
CA VAL A 128 -0.77 -10.27 -12.45
C VAL A 128 0.30 -11.24 -12.92
N LEU A 129 -0.13 -12.42 -13.39
CA LEU A 129 0.71 -13.29 -14.20
C LEU A 129 0.57 -12.83 -15.66
N TRP A 130 1.68 -12.59 -16.35
CA TRP A 130 1.67 -12.06 -17.71
C TRP A 130 2.77 -12.66 -18.57
N THR A 131 2.62 -12.55 -19.90
CA THR A 131 3.62 -12.93 -20.90
C THR A 131 3.75 -11.82 -21.95
N PRO A 132 4.93 -11.57 -22.54
CA PRO A 132 5.13 -10.49 -23.51
C PRO A 132 4.20 -10.55 -24.73
N ASN A 133 3.85 -11.74 -25.20
CA ASN A 133 2.81 -12.04 -26.20
C ASN A 133 2.57 -13.55 -26.26
N PHE A 134 1.49 -13.95 -26.93
CA PHE A 134 1.33 -15.26 -27.56
C PHE A 134 0.21 -15.20 -28.60
N ASP A 135 0.25 -16.08 -29.60
CA ASP A 135 -0.83 -16.29 -30.57
C ASP A 135 -1.18 -17.79 -30.61
N GLY A 136 -2.47 -18.10 -30.65
CA GLY A 136 -3.02 -19.42 -30.33
C GLY A 136 -3.74 -19.43 -28.97
N ASP A 137 -4.26 -20.60 -28.58
CA ASP A 137 -5.07 -20.82 -27.39
C ASP A 137 -4.24 -21.43 -26.25
N LEU A 138 -4.42 -20.95 -25.02
CA LEU A 138 -3.84 -21.61 -23.83
C LEU A 138 -4.60 -22.91 -23.54
N SER A 139 -3.93 -24.05 -23.73
CA SER A 139 -4.53 -25.38 -23.64
C SER A 139 -3.66 -26.33 -22.80
N TRP A 140 -4.29 -27.31 -22.17
CA TRP A 140 -3.58 -28.37 -21.45
C TRP A 140 -2.94 -29.36 -22.44
N ASN A 141 -1.61 -29.44 -22.46
CA ASN A 141 -0.89 -30.47 -23.20
C ASN A 141 -0.81 -31.75 -22.33
N PRO A 142 -1.49 -32.86 -22.72
CA PRO A 142 -1.46 -34.10 -21.94
C PRO A 142 -0.14 -34.87 -22.03
N GLU A 143 0.72 -34.59 -23.02
CA GLU A 143 2.03 -35.24 -23.18
C GLU A 143 3.07 -34.63 -22.23
N HIS A 144 3.10 -33.29 -22.13
CA HIS A 144 3.99 -32.56 -21.22
C HIS A 144 3.38 -32.33 -19.82
N ALA A 145 2.08 -32.59 -19.66
CA ALA A 145 1.32 -32.37 -18.42
C ALA A 145 1.42 -30.93 -17.89
N CYS A 146 1.33 -29.94 -18.78
CA CYS A 146 1.37 -28.51 -18.47
C CYS A 146 0.42 -27.70 -19.38
N VAL A 147 0.27 -26.40 -19.10
CA VAL A 147 -0.46 -25.47 -19.98
C VAL A 147 0.51 -24.88 -21.01
N GLU A 148 0.19 -25.08 -22.29
CA GLU A 148 0.98 -24.61 -23.43
C GLU A 148 0.10 -23.82 -24.40
N ILE A 149 0.74 -23.06 -25.29
CA ILE A 149 0.11 -22.37 -26.40
C ILE A 149 -0.12 -23.41 -27.51
N PHE A 150 -1.37 -23.57 -27.92
CA PHE A 150 -1.77 -24.40 -29.05
C PHE A 150 -2.19 -23.51 -30.22
N ASP A 151 -1.56 -23.64 -31.37
CA ASP A 151 -2.03 -22.98 -32.60
C ASP A 151 -3.02 -23.89 -33.34
N PRO A 152 -4.33 -23.53 -33.38
CA PRO A 152 -5.33 -24.30 -34.11
C PRO A 152 -5.16 -24.24 -35.63
N ASN A 153 -4.43 -23.26 -36.18
CA ASN A 153 -4.24 -23.10 -37.61
C ASN A 153 -3.20 -24.09 -38.17
N THR A 154 -2.08 -24.28 -37.46
CA THR A 154 -1.07 -25.29 -37.82
C THR A 154 -1.23 -26.63 -37.10
N ASN A 155 -2.16 -26.71 -36.13
CA ASN A 155 -2.42 -27.87 -35.26
C ASN A 155 -1.13 -28.33 -34.54
N ARG A 156 -0.48 -27.38 -33.84
CA ARG A 156 0.81 -27.58 -33.16
C ARG A 156 0.84 -26.91 -31.79
N TRP A 157 1.59 -27.51 -30.88
CA TRP A 157 2.03 -26.86 -29.65
C TRP A 157 3.19 -25.90 -29.98
N LEU A 158 3.10 -24.67 -29.51
CA LEU A 158 4.15 -23.65 -29.60
C LEU A 158 5.00 -23.57 -28.31
N GLY A 159 4.68 -24.40 -27.32
CA GLY A 159 5.36 -24.46 -26.02
C GLY A 159 4.68 -23.63 -24.93
N VAL A 160 5.34 -23.55 -23.78
CA VAL A 160 4.87 -22.81 -22.60
C VAL A 160 5.04 -21.30 -22.81
N PRO A 161 4.07 -20.44 -22.42
CA PRO A 161 4.28 -18.99 -22.43
C PRO A 161 5.46 -18.53 -21.57
N GLU A 162 6.10 -17.42 -21.93
CA GLU A 162 7.14 -16.77 -21.13
C GLU A 162 6.53 -16.05 -19.90
N TRP A 163 5.95 -16.82 -18.99
CA TRP A 163 5.27 -16.31 -17.82
C TRP A 163 6.21 -15.56 -16.87
N ARG A 164 5.78 -14.36 -16.49
CA ARG A 164 6.36 -13.48 -15.47
C ARG A 164 5.25 -13.05 -14.53
N ALA A 165 5.57 -12.71 -13.29
CA ALA A 165 4.70 -11.80 -12.54
C ALA A 165 5.05 -10.34 -12.85
N GLY A 166 4.06 -9.47 -12.72
CA GLY A 166 4.22 -8.04 -12.90
C GLY A 166 3.11 -7.21 -12.28
N ILE A 167 3.35 -5.90 -12.18
CA ILE A 167 2.45 -4.91 -11.60
C ILE A 167 1.73 -4.21 -12.73
N VAL A 168 0.41 -4.04 -12.64
CA VAL A 168 -0.36 -3.21 -13.56
C VAL A 168 -0.09 -1.74 -13.23
N GLY A 169 0.79 -1.10 -14.00
CA GLY A 169 1.12 0.31 -13.84
C GLY A 169 0.05 1.24 -14.46
N GLN A 170 -0.49 0.85 -15.62
CA GLN A 170 -1.50 1.61 -16.35
C GLN A 170 -2.54 0.67 -17.00
N PRO A 171 -3.84 0.83 -16.73
CA PRO A 171 -4.91 0.19 -17.50
C PRO A 171 -5.12 0.89 -18.85
N PRO A 172 -5.71 0.23 -19.85
CA PRO A 172 -5.99 0.82 -21.15
C PRO A 172 -6.98 1.99 -21.08
N GLU A 173 -6.86 2.93 -22.01
CA GLU A 173 -7.84 3.99 -22.26
C GLU A 173 -9.00 3.49 -23.13
N GLU A 174 -8.73 2.52 -24.01
CA GLU A 174 -9.75 1.90 -24.85
C GLU A 174 -10.53 0.80 -24.09
N GLU A 175 -11.84 0.70 -24.36
CA GLU A 175 -12.72 -0.26 -23.69
C GLU A 175 -12.24 -1.72 -23.83
N ILE A 176 -12.33 -2.45 -22.72
CA ILE A 176 -12.02 -3.88 -22.65
C ILE A 176 -13.32 -4.67 -22.66
N VAL A 177 -13.45 -5.56 -23.66
CA VAL A 177 -14.63 -6.40 -23.85
C VAL A 177 -14.30 -7.85 -23.49
N LEU A 178 -15.34 -8.64 -23.20
CA LEU A 178 -15.19 -10.03 -22.73
C LEU A 178 -14.33 -10.91 -23.67
N ARG A 179 -14.35 -10.64 -24.98
CA ARG A 179 -13.52 -11.35 -25.97
C ARG A 179 -12.02 -11.19 -25.70
N ASP A 180 -11.59 -10.03 -25.20
CA ASP A 180 -10.17 -9.69 -24.97
C ASP A 180 -9.47 -10.65 -24.00
N LEU A 181 -10.20 -11.44 -23.19
CA LEU A 181 -9.67 -12.50 -22.33
C LEU A 181 -8.97 -13.63 -23.09
N VAL A 182 -9.40 -13.91 -24.32
CA VAL A 182 -8.92 -15.01 -25.18
C VAL A 182 -8.33 -14.51 -26.50
N GLU A 183 -8.94 -13.51 -27.13
CA GLU A 183 -8.51 -12.95 -28.41
C GLU A 183 -8.63 -11.43 -28.36
N THR A 184 -7.59 -10.70 -28.77
CA THR A 184 -7.65 -9.23 -28.87
C THR A 184 -8.75 -8.83 -29.86
N ALA A 185 -9.81 -8.16 -29.37
CA ALA A 185 -10.82 -7.58 -30.24
C ALA A 185 -10.21 -6.46 -31.11
N SER A 186 -10.87 -6.09 -32.21
CA SER A 186 -10.40 -4.97 -33.05
C SER A 186 -10.31 -3.69 -32.22
N LYS A 187 -9.09 -3.14 -32.09
CA LYS A 187 -8.82 -1.89 -31.35
C LYS A 187 -8.64 -0.72 -32.29
N GLY A 188 -9.09 0.46 -31.87
CA GLY A 188 -8.89 1.72 -32.59
C GLY A 188 -7.48 2.28 -32.43
N TRP A 189 -6.83 1.99 -31.30
CA TRP A 189 -5.51 2.52 -30.95
C TRP A 189 -4.44 1.43 -30.80
N GLY A 190 -3.17 1.84 -30.89
CA GLY A 190 -2.02 0.97 -30.60
C GLY A 190 -2.04 0.44 -29.16
N VAL A 191 -1.32 -0.66 -28.91
CA VAL A 191 -1.32 -1.39 -27.62
C VAL A 191 -0.90 -0.53 -26.42
N ASN A 192 -0.23 0.61 -26.65
CA ASN A 192 0.10 1.59 -25.61
C ASN A 192 -1.11 2.39 -25.08
N TYR A 193 -2.23 2.38 -25.80
CA TYR A 193 -3.52 2.94 -25.38
C TYR A 193 -4.60 1.84 -25.20
N SER A 194 -4.52 0.75 -25.98
CA SER A 194 -5.50 -0.34 -26.00
C SER A 194 -5.06 -1.62 -25.27
N GLY A 195 -3.96 -1.55 -24.53
CA GLY A 195 -3.42 -2.60 -23.67
C GLY A 195 -2.97 -2.05 -22.32
N PHE A 196 -2.55 -2.94 -21.43
CA PHE A 196 -2.09 -2.63 -20.08
C PHE A 196 -0.57 -2.46 -20.07
N ARG A 197 -0.06 -1.42 -19.41
CA ARG A 197 1.35 -1.36 -19.02
C ARG A 197 1.56 -2.28 -17.83
N VAL A 198 2.33 -3.35 -18.03
CA VAL A 198 2.71 -4.30 -16.98
C VAL A 198 4.22 -4.25 -16.78
N GLU A 199 4.65 -4.02 -15.54
CA GLU A 199 6.05 -3.87 -15.14
C GLU A 199 6.52 -5.14 -14.42
N THR A 200 7.69 -5.69 -14.76
CA THR A 200 8.13 -6.98 -14.19
C THR A 200 8.36 -6.85 -12.68
N PHE A 201 7.80 -7.77 -11.89
CA PHE A 201 7.85 -7.67 -10.43
C PHE A 201 9.30 -7.82 -9.92
N PRO A 202 9.88 -6.82 -9.22
CA PRO A 202 11.23 -6.91 -8.66
C PRO A 202 11.24 -7.69 -7.34
N ASP A 203 12.44 -8.05 -6.87
CA ASP A 203 12.62 -8.68 -5.56
C ASP A 203 12.26 -7.70 -4.42
N PRO A 204 11.31 -8.02 -3.52
CA PRO A 204 10.98 -7.17 -2.38
C PRO A 204 12.16 -6.90 -1.44
N HIS A 205 13.10 -7.83 -1.32
CA HIS A 205 14.21 -7.78 -0.35
C HIS A 205 15.52 -7.25 -0.94
N SER A 206 15.69 -7.32 -2.26
CA SER A 206 16.86 -6.72 -2.93
C SER A 206 16.73 -5.20 -3.03
N ALA A 207 17.86 -4.50 -2.92
CA ALA A 207 17.99 -3.10 -3.35
C ALA A 207 18.11 -2.97 -4.89
N ASP A 208 18.39 -4.05 -5.61
CA ASP A 208 18.30 -4.07 -7.07
C ASP A 208 16.84 -4.22 -7.50
N LYS A 209 16.22 -3.09 -7.87
CA LYS A 209 14.86 -3.03 -8.44
C LYS A 209 14.81 -3.04 -9.96
N SER A 210 15.89 -3.37 -10.67
CA SER A 210 16.00 -3.27 -12.14
C SER A 210 14.91 -3.99 -12.94
N TYR A 211 14.23 -4.98 -12.35
CA TYR A 211 13.04 -5.61 -12.97
C TYR A 211 11.84 -4.66 -13.12
N SER A 212 11.64 -3.68 -12.23
CA SER A 212 10.56 -2.68 -12.37
C SER A 212 10.68 -1.88 -13.68
N LEU A 213 11.91 -1.62 -14.13
CA LEU A 213 12.22 -0.97 -15.42
C LEU A 213 11.87 -1.85 -16.63
N GLN A 214 11.69 -3.16 -16.46
CA GLN A 214 11.30 -4.10 -17.52
C GLN A 214 9.78 -4.15 -17.67
N TYR A 215 9.21 -3.16 -18.35
CA TYR A 215 7.78 -3.10 -18.64
C TYR A 215 7.44 -3.45 -20.10
N LYS A 216 6.17 -3.80 -20.33
CA LYS A 216 5.60 -3.89 -21.68
C LYS A 216 4.12 -3.53 -21.67
N TYR A 217 3.66 -2.94 -22.78
CA TYR A 217 2.24 -2.83 -23.07
C TYR A 217 1.72 -4.14 -23.69
N VAL A 218 0.72 -4.76 -23.08
CA VAL A 218 0.16 -6.06 -23.50
C VAL A 218 -1.36 -6.08 -23.49
N HIS A 219 -1.98 -6.84 -24.40
CA HIS A 219 -3.43 -7.03 -24.42
C HIS A 219 -3.89 -8.02 -23.32
N LEU A 220 -5.17 -7.95 -22.93
CA LEU A 220 -5.72 -8.76 -21.83
C LEU A 220 -5.50 -10.27 -22.00
N LYS A 221 -5.50 -10.81 -23.24
CA LYS A 221 -5.22 -12.23 -23.49
C LYS A 221 -3.88 -12.68 -22.88
N CYS A 222 -2.89 -11.79 -22.85
CA CYS A 222 -1.56 -12.01 -22.29
C CYS A 222 -1.49 -11.95 -20.75
N ILE A 223 -2.58 -11.58 -20.08
CA ILE A 223 -2.66 -11.38 -18.63
C ILE A 223 -3.59 -12.42 -18.01
N LYS A 224 -3.23 -12.94 -16.82
CA LYS A 224 -4.06 -13.80 -15.99
C LYS A 224 -3.97 -13.38 -14.51
N PRO A 225 -5.04 -13.55 -13.70
CA PRO A 225 -5.04 -13.17 -12.29
C PRO A 225 -3.94 -13.90 -11.51
N PHE A 226 -3.09 -13.17 -10.77
CA PHE A 226 -1.97 -13.80 -10.06
C PHE A 226 -2.44 -14.76 -8.96
N ASN A 227 -3.60 -14.54 -8.33
CA ASN A 227 -4.24 -15.48 -7.41
C ASN A 227 -4.34 -16.92 -7.98
N ALA A 228 -4.46 -17.05 -9.31
CA ALA A 228 -4.57 -18.31 -10.02
C ALA A 228 -3.23 -18.85 -10.57
N PHE A 229 -2.07 -18.35 -10.13
CA PHE A 229 -0.75 -18.69 -10.71
C PHE A 229 -0.52 -20.21 -10.81
N GLU A 230 -0.87 -21.00 -9.78
CA GLU A 230 -0.68 -22.46 -9.77
C GLU A 230 -1.42 -23.17 -10.92
N LEU A 231 -2.50 -22.60 -11.47
CA LEU A 231 -3.25 -23.19 -12.58
C LEU A 231 -2.53 -23.01 -13.91
N PHE A 232 -1.97 -21.82 -14.15
CA PHE A 232 -1.28 -21.48 -15.39
C PHE A 232 0.17 -21.96 -15.41
N LEU A 233 0.76 -22.18 -14.23
CA LEU A 233 2.12 -22.71 -14.06
C LEU A 233 2.15 -24.22 -13.75
N GLN A 234 1.00 -24.90 -13.82
CA GLN A 234 0.92 -26.33 -13.53
C GLN A 234 1.85 -27.13 -14.47
N GLY A 235 2.67 -28.00 -13.89
CA GLY A 235 3.59 -28.88 -14.62
C GLY A 235 4.94 -28.25 -14.98
N ILE A 236 5.10 -26.94 -14.85
CA ILE A 236 6.38 -26.25 -15.11
C ILE A 236 7.34 -26.47 -13.92
N PRO A 237 8.59 -26.92 -14.12
CA PRO A 237 9.59 -27.00 -13.06
C PRO A 237 9.88 -25.64 -12.44
N ARG A 238 9.95 -25.56 -11.11
CA ARG A 238 10.09 -24.30 -10.36
C ARG A 238 11.37 -23.55 -10.75
N GLU A 239 12.45 -24.29 -10.94
CA GLU A 239 13.76 -23.82 -11.39
C GLU A 239 13.79 -23.24 -12.81
N THR A 240 12.72 -23.40 -13.60
CA THR A 240 12.56 -22.79 -14.93
C THR A 240 11.63 -21.57 -14.94
N LEU A 241 10.97 -21.26 -13.82
CA LEU A 241 10.10 -20.10 -13.71
C LEU A 241 10.92 -18.80 -13.66
N HIS A 242 10.38 -17.72 -14.22
CA HIS A 242 10.98 -16.40 -14.09
C HIS A 242 10.98 -15.95 -12.60
N PRO A 243 12.09 -15.44 -12.03
CA PRO A 243 12.19 -15.15 -10.59
C PRO A 243 11.10 -14.21 -10.06
N SER A 244 10.60 -13.30 -10.91
CA SER A 244 9.51 -12.38 -10.56
C SER A 244 8.25 -13.09 -10.04
N ILE A 245 7.99 -14.35 -10.43
CA ILE A 245 6.88 -15.15 -9.92
C ILE A 245 7.05 -15.42 -8.41
N GLU A 246 8.24 -15.78 -7.96
CA GLU A 246 8.50 -16.02 -6.53
C GLU A 246 8.52 -14.71 -5.74
N TYR A 247 9.05 -13.65 -6.34
CA TYR A 247 9.02 -12.30 -5.78
C TYR A 247 7.59 -11.80 -5.55
N ALA A 248 6.67 -12.08 -6.48
CA ALA A 248 5.25 -11.80 -6.32
C ALA A 248 4.58 -12.73 -5.28
N MET A 249 5.00 -14.00 -5.17
CA MET A 249 4.53 -14.89 -4.09
C MET A 249 4.95 -14.38 -2.70
N THR A 250 6.12 -13.74 -2.57
CA THR A 250 6.58 -13.13 -1.31
C THR A 250 5.58 -12.11 -0.76
N ILE A 251 4.88 -11.33 -1.61
CA ILE A 251 3.97 -10.27 -1.12
C ILE A 251 2.54 -10.75 -0.80
N MET A 252 2.22 -12.04 -0.95
CA MET A 252 0.82 -12.54 -0.92
C MET A 252 0.12 -12.47 0.44
N SER A 253 0.85 -12.37 1.55
CA SER A 253 0.34 -12.06 2.89
C SER A 253 0.63 -10.60 3.27
N SER A 254 0.41 -9.66 2.35
CA SER A 254 0.47 -8.22 2.63
C SER A 254 -0.89 -7.53 2.40
N PHE A 255 -1.12 -6.40 3.06
CA PHE A 255 -2.26 -5.53 2.77
C PHE A 255 -1.94 -4.04 2.98
N SER A 256 -2.69 -3.17 2.29
CA SER A 256 -2.66 -1.71 2.48
C SER A 256 -4.03 -1.08 2.23
N LEU A 257 -4.40 -0.10 3.05
CA LEU A 257 -5.72 0.55 3.01
C LEU A 257 -5.75 1.78 2.10
N LEU A 258 -6.68 1.79 1.15
CA LEU A 258 -6.89 2.85 0.16
C LEU A 258 -8.00 3.81 0.63
N GLU A 259 -7.73 5.10 0.50
CA GLU A 259 -8.65 6.20 0.75
C GLU A 259 -9.28 6.17 2.16
N LYS A 260 -8.51 6.60 3.15
CA LYS A 260 -8.87 6.66 4.58
C LYS A 260 -9.74 7.90 4.83
N PHE A 261 -11.06 7.80 4.67
CA PHE A 261 -11.95 8.96 4.49
C PHE A 261 -12.76 9.38 5.72
N HIS A 262 -12.91 8.54 6.75
CA HIS A 262 -13.73 8.85 7.93
C HIS A 262 -13.19 8.25 9.22
N PHE A 263 -13.27 8.97 10.34
CA PHE A 263 -12.89 8.52 11.67
C PHE A 263 -14.11 8.49 12.58
N ARG A 264 -14.33 7.37 13.29
CA ARG A 264 -15.50 7.20 14.17
C ARG A 264 -15.17 6.36 15.39
N GLY A 265 -15.66 6.71 16.58
CA GLY A 265 -15.33 5.94 17.77
C GLY A 265 -16.04 6.38 19.05
N ARG A 266 -15.82 5.58 20.10
CA ARG A 266 -16.14 5.89 21.51
C ARG A 266 -14.97 5.46 22.36
N TRP A 267 -14.38 6.41 23.10
CA TRP A 267 -13.17 6.18 23.87
C TRP A 267 -13.31 4.93 24.78
N PRO A 268 -12.33 4.00 24.78
CA PRO A 268 -11.00 4.08 24.16
C PRO A 268 -10.89 3.45 22.76
N ASN A 269 -11.99 3.15 22.06
CA ASN A 269 -11.94 2.46 20.76
C ASN A 269 -12.43 3.35 19.60
N ALA A 270 -11.87 3.14 18.41
CA ALA A 270 -12.26 3.84 17.19
C ALA A 270 -12.12 2.96 15.94
N SER A 271 -12.53 3.49 14.79
CA SER A 271 -12.40 2.89 13.47
C SER A 271 -12.06 3.97 12.45
N ILE A 272 -11.12 3.67 11.56
CA ILE A 272 -10.82 4.47 10.36
C ILE A 272 -11.46 3.76 9.17
N TYR A 273 -12.41 4.40 8.49
CA TYR A 273 -13.10 3.84 7.34
C TYR A 273 -12.35 4.12 6.05
N CYS A 274 -12.34 3.15 5.16
CA CYS A 274 -11.58 3.15 3.91
C CYS A 274 -12.49 2.83 2.71
N ARG A 275 -12.18 3.33 1.52
CA ARG A 275 -12.92 2.96 0.29
C ARG A 275 -12.41 1.67 -0.36
N GLY A 276 -11.16 1.29 -0.08
CA GLY A 276 -10.58 0.08 -0.61
C GLY A 276 -9.47 -0.52 0.24
N ILE A 277 -9.05 -1.72 -0.15
CA ILE A 277 -7.93 -2.45 0.44
C ILE A 277 -7.25 -3.29 -0.65
N PHE A 278 -5.92 -3.20 -0.73
CA PHE A 278 -5.14 -4.20 -1.45
C PHE A 278 -4.89 -5.39 -0.54
N ILE A 279 -5.09 -6.62 -1.01
CA ILE A 279 -4.74 -7.86 -0.30
C ILE A 279 -3.90 -8.73 -1.24
N GLY A 280 -2.61 -8.84 -0.96
CA GLY A 280 -1.65 -9.55 -1.80
C GLY A 280 -1.65 -8.99 -3.22
N ALA A 281 -2.23 -9.75 -4.16
CA ALA A 281 -2.27 -9.41 -5.58
C ALA A 281 -3.40 -8.44 -5.98
N GLU A 282 -4.56 -8.43 -5.31
CA GLU A 282 -5.78 -7.76 -5.80
C GLU A 282 -6.16 -6.50 -5.00
N LEU A 283 -6.83 -5.56 -5.68
CA LEU A 283 -7.50 -4.40 -5.09
C LEU A 283 -8.99 -4.69 -4.92
N LEU A 284 -9.49 -4.51 -3.70
CA LEU A 284 -10.90 -4.62 -3.35
C LEU A 284 -11.45 -3.25 -2.96
N ILE A 285 -12.66 -2.93 -3.39
CA ILE A 285 -13.38 -1.69 -3.06
C ILE A 285 -14.80 -1.96 -2.58
N LEU A 286 -15.45 -0.94 -2.01
CA LEU A 286 -16.88 -1.01 -1.65
C LEU A 286 -17.73 -1.37 -2.88
N GLY A 287 -18.68 -2.28 -2.72
CA GLY A 287 -19.53 -2.82 -3.78
C GLY A 287 -18.99 -4.06 -4.50
N ASP A 288 -17.70 -4.39 -4.35
CA ASP A 288 -17.14 -5.63 -4.91
C ASP A 288 -17.80 -6.88 -4.30
N ALA A 289 -17.98 -7.91 -5.12
CA ALA A 289 -18.32 -9.26 -4.67
C ALA A 289 -17.04 -10.10 -4.51
N ILE A 290 -16.77 -10.59 -3.30
CA ILE A 290 -15.56 -11.33 -2.94
C ILE A 290 -15.86 -12.77 -2.49
N ARG A 291 -14.94 -13.68 -2.78
CA ARG A 291 -15.07 -15.11 -2.48
C ARG A 291 -14.45 -15.43 -1.12
N LEU A 292 -15.17 -16.15 -0.26
CA LEU A 292 -14.75 -16.43 1.11
C LEU A 292 -14.07 -17.80 1.26
N LYS A 293 -13.00 -17.86 2.05
CA LYS A 293 -12.30 -19.10 2.41
C LYS A 293 -13.28 -20.05 3.13
N PRO A 294 -13.42 -21.31 2.68
CA PRO A 294 -14.22 -22.29 3.40
C PRO A 294 -13.49 -22.77 4.67
N THR A 295 -14.22 -22.84 5.78
CA THR A 295 -13.67 -23.27 7.07
C THR A 295 -13.17 -24.71 7.04
N GLY A 296 -12.08 -24.95 7.79
CA GLY A 296 -11.40 -26.25 7.82
C GLY A 296 -10.56 -26.56 6.58
N TYR A 297 -10.50 -25.67 5.57
CA TYR A 297 -9.56 -25.86 4.46
C TYR A 297 -8.12 -25.72 4.94
N THR A 298 -7.37 -26.82 4.86
CA THR A 298 -5.91 -26.80 4.74
C THR A 298 -5.52 -27.40 3.37
N PRO A 299 -4.43 -26.93 2.73
CA PRO A 299 -3.96 -27.51 1.46
C PRO A 299 -3.72 -29.03 1.51
N GLU A 300 -3.36 -29.54 2.69
CA GLU A 300 -3.06 -30.94 2.97
C GLU A 300 -4.32 -31.78 3.33
N SER A 301 -5.51 -31.19 3.44
CA SER A 301 -6.72 -31.91 3.83
C SER A 301 -7.23 -32.86 2.73
N ALA A 302 -7.57 -34.09 3.12
CA ALA A 302 -8.18 -35.08 2.25
C ALA A 302 -9.58 -34.65 1.75
N HIS A 303 -10.33 -33.92 2.58
CA HIS A 303 -11.55 -33.22 2.16
C HIS A 303 -11.18 -31.80 1.74
N LYS A 304 -11.47 -31.44 0.49
CA LYS A 304 -11.31 -30.08 -0.03
C LYS A 304 -12.68 -29.40 -0.04
N PRO A 305 -13.05 -28.64 1.00
CA PRO A 305 -14.35 -27.98 1.03
C PRO A 305 -14.47 -26.98 -0.11
N VAL A 306 -15.66 -26.91 -0.70
CA VAL A 306 -15.93 -26.10 -1.91
C VAL A 306 -16.19 -24.64 -1.51
N VAL A 307 -15.60 -23.71 -2.25
CA VAL A 307 -15.92 -22.28 -2.14
C VAL A 307 -17.35 -22.05 -2.64
N THR A 308 -18.23 -21.67 -1.72
CA THR A 308 -19.67 -21.48 -1.98
C THR A 308 -20.18 -20.13 -1.48
N ASP A 309 -19.50 -19.54 -0.49
CA ASP A 309 -19.89 -18.30 0.18
C ASP A 309 -19.20 -17.08 -0.49
N VAL A 310 -20.00 -16.06 -0.78
CA VAL A 310 -19.60 -14.79 -1.42
C VAL A 310 -20.13 -13.63 -0.57
N MET A 311 -19.28 -12.65 -0.27
CA MET A 311 -19.68 -11.40 0.39
C MET A 311 -19.74 -10.27 -0.64
N VAL A 312 -20.76 -9.41 -0.56
CA VAL A 312 -20.74 -8.08 -1.20
C VAL A 312 -20.28 -7.08 -0.14
N ILE A 313 -19.19 -6.35 -0.43
CA ILE A 313 -18.55 -5.43 0.53
C ILE A 313 -19.43 -4.18 0.70
N ASP A 314 -19.93 -3.95 1.92
CA ASP A 314 -20.64 -2.73 2.31
C ASP A 314 -19.69 -1.73 3.02
N GLU A 315 -18.66 -2.20 3.75
CA GLU A 315 -17.69 -1.38 4.48
C GLU A 315 -16.28 -2.01 4.54
N ILE A 316 -15.24 -1.16 4.60
CA ILE A 316 -13.86 -1.54 4.91
C ILE A 316 -13.37 -0.57 5.99
N ARG A 317 -12.80 -1.08 7.07
CA ARG A 317 -12.29 -0.24 8.17
C ARG A 317 -11.11 -0.87 8.92
N LEU A 318 -10.33 -0.01 9.56
CA LEU A 318 -9.29 -0.35 10.52
C LEU A 318 -9.79 0.00 11.92
N ASP A 319 -10.13 -1.01 12.71
CA ASP A 319 -10.53 -0.87 14.10
C ASP A 319 -9.29 -0.68 14.98
N LEU A 320 -9.30 0.39 15.77
CA LEU A 320 -8.31 0.81 16.75
C LEU A 320 -8.82 0.46 18.15
N ILE A 321 -8.17 -0.50 18.82
CA ILE A 321 -8.62 -1.03 20.11
C ILE A 321 -7.65 -0.59 21.22
N GLN A 322 -8.18 0.05 22.26
CA GLN A 322 -7.41 0.78 23.28
C GLN A 322 -6.46 1.81 22.65
N CYS A 323 -7.03 2.86 22.07
CA CYS A 323 -6.29 4.02 21.56
C CYS A 323 -5.42 4.65 22.67
N THR A 324 -4.19 5.03 22.35
CA THR A 324 -3.28 5.69 23.29
C THR A 324 -3.42 7.22 23.22
N ASP A 325 -3.35 7.86 24.39
CA ASP A 325 -3.32 9.31 24.52
C ASP A 325 -1.89 9.90 24.60
N ASP A 326 -0.85 9.06 24.52
CA ASP A 326 0.53 9.54 24.47
C ASP A 326 0.87 10.06 23.06
N ILE A 327 1.03 11.38 22.96
CA ILE A 327 1.45 12.06 21.73
C ILE A 327 2.82 11.55 21.23
N LYS A 328 3.68 11.05 22.13
CA LYS A 328 5.00 10.50 21.79
C LYS A 328 5.00 9.05 21.34
N SER A 329 3.90 8.31 21.51
CA SER A 329 3.78 6.94 21.03
C SER A 329 3.77 6.90 19.50
N ASP A 330 4.58 6.05 18.88
CA ASP A 330 4.50 5.77 17.44
C ASP A 330 3.22 5.01 17.05
N GLN A 331 2.63 4.31 18.02
CA GLN A 331 1.34 3.63 17.89
C GLN A 331 0.16 4.57 18.18
N LEU A 332 -0.96 4.34 17.48
CA LEU A 332 -2.26 4.96 17.71
C LEU A 332 -3.10 4.18 18.74
N ALA A 333 -2.90 2.86 18.85
CA ALA A 333 -3.66 1.97 19.73
C ALA A 333 -2.86 0.74 20.15
N GLU A 334 -3.32 0.00 21.18
CA GLU A 334 -2.70 -1.27 21.60
C GLU A 334 -2.88 -2.37 20.55
N LYS A 335 -4.03 -2.41 19.85
CA LYS A 335 -4.32 -3.41 18.81
C LYS A 335 -5.03 -2.80 17.61
N TYR A 336 -4.79 -3.43 16.46
CA TYR A 336 -5.32 -3.04 15.15
C TYR A 336 -5.98 -4.25 14.50
N HIS A 337 -7.20 -4.08 14.02
CA HIS A 337 -7.94 -5.12 13.28
C HIS A 337 -8.50 -4.55 11.98
N VAL A 338 -8.16 -5.16 10.85
CA VAL A 338 -8.83 -4.85 9.58
C VAL A 338 -10.15 -5.61 9.54
N ARG A 339 -11.24 -4.88 9.31
CA ARG A 339 -12.58 -5.42 9.13
C ARG A 339 -13.12 -5.08 7.76
N ILE A 340 -13.55 -6.12 7.05
CA ILE A 340 -14.33 -6.00 5.82
C ILE A 340 -15.74 -6.45 6.19
N GLY A 341 -16.69 -5.52 6.17
CA GLY A 341 -18.07 -5.76 6.53
C GLY A 341 -18.94 -5.85 5.28
N GLY A 342 -19.86 -6.81 5.26
CA GLY A 342 -20.74 -6.98 4.11
C GLY A 342 -21.80 -8.07 4.27
N LYS A 343 -22.72 -8.14 3.31
CA LYS A 343 -23.76 -9.18 3.28
C LYS A 343 -23.24 -10.42 2.58
N VAL A 344 -23.39 -11.57 3.24
CA VAL A 344 -22.92 -12.87 2.73
C VAL A 344 -24.07 -13.65 2.09
N TYR A 345 -23.76 -14.26 0.94
CA TYR A 345 -24.63 -15.11 0.15
C TYR A 345 -23.92 -16.42 -0.14
N THR A 346 -24.68 -17.47 -0.45
CA THR A 346 -24.13 -18.77 -0.83
C THR A 346 -24.90 -19.37 -2.00
N ASN A 347 -24.22 -20.14 -2.86
CA ASN A 347 -24.87 -20.97 -3.87
C ASN A 347 -25.20 -22.39 -3.36
N ASN A 348 -24.91 -22.69 -2.08
CA ASN A 348 -25.18 -23.97 -1.47
C ASN A 348 -26.44 -23.91 -0.58
N ARG A 349 -27.51 -24.56 -1.04
CA ARG A 349 -28.80 -24.64 -0.32
C ARG A 349 -28.71 -25.32 1.05
N GLN A 350 -27.83 -26.31 1.23
CA GLN A 350 -27.61 -26.96 2.53
C GLN A 350 -26.92 -26.00 3.49
N ARG A 351 -25.89 -25.27 3.01
CA ARG A 351 -25.19 -24.22 3.78
C ARG A 351 -26.11 -23.08 4.23
N ALA A 352 -27.14 -22.75 3.43
CA ALA A 352 -28.19 -21.79 3.80
C ALA A 352 -29.28 -22.37 4.72
N SER A 353 -29.37 -23.70 4.85
CA SER A 353 -30.36 -24.36 5.71
C SER A 353 -29.87 -24.33 7.15
N THR A 354 -30.51 -23.53 8.00
CA THR A 354 -30.19 -23.49 9.43
C THR A 354 -30.85 -24.68 10.13
N GLU A 355 -30.09 -25.71 10.49
CA GLU A 355 -30.56 -26.71 11.46
C GLU A 355 -30.85 -25.98 12.78
N THR A 356 -32.14 -25.85 13.08
CA THR A 356 -32.67 -25.14 14.25
C THR A 356 -33.90 -25.88 14.72
N ASP A 357 -34.11 -25.93 16.03
CA ASP A 357 -35.32 -26.47 16.65
C ASP A 357 -36.16 -25.29 17.20
N PRO A 358 -37.43 -25.10 16.76
CA PRO A 358 -38.15 -25.88 15.75
C PRO A 358 -37.63 -25.66 14.32
N PRO A 359 -37.80 -26.66 13.42
CA PRO A 359 -37.30 -26.60 12.05
C PRO A 359 -37.86 -25.41 11.29
N LYS A 360 -36.98 -24.50 10.90
CA LYS A 360 -37.31 -23.39 9.99
C LYS A 360 -37.76 -23.93 8.63
N PRO A 361 -38.63 -23.21 7.90
CA PRO A 361 -38.93 -23.53 6.52
C PRO A 361 -37.63 -23.55 5.68
N PRO A 362 -37.54 -24.40 4.64
CA PRO A 362 -36.34 -24.52 3.83
C PRO A 362 -35.98 -23.15 3.22
N PRO A 363 -34.68 -22.81 3.14
CA PRO A 363 -34.25 -21.52 2.62
C PRO A 363 -34.78 -21.35 1.19
N ARG A 364 -35.29 -20.15 0.92
CA ARG A 364 -35.76 -19.76 -0.42
C ARG A 364 -34.63 -19.08 -1.16
N PRO A 365 -34.41 -19.38 -2.45
CA PRO A 365 -33.46 -18.63 -3.26
C PRO A 365 -33.94 -17.18 -3.44
N LEU A 366 -33.00 -16.28 -3.69
CA LEU A 366 -33.28 -14.91 -4.08
C LEU A 366 -34.04 -14.88 -5.42
N SER A 367 -34.98 -13.94 -5.59
CA SER A 367 -35.60 -13.71 -6.90
C SER A 367 -34.58 -13.17 -7.91
N PRO A 368 -34.79 -13.35 -9.23
CA PRO A 368 -33.88 -12.82 -10.25
C PRO A 368 -33.64 -11.31 -10.12
N GLU A 369 -34.69 -10.54 -9.86
CA GLU A 369 -34.62 -9.10 -9.55
C GLU A 369 -33.72 -8.81 -8.33
N LYS A 370 -33.83 -9.64 -7.29
CA LYS A 370 -33.03 -9.47 -6.08
C LYS A 370 -31.57 -9.81 -6.33
N VAL A 371 -31.27 -10.86 -7.11
CA VAL A 371 -29.91 -11.21 -7.57
C VAL A 371 -29.29 -10.04 -8.35
N LEU A 372 -30.02 -9.45 -9.30
CA LEU A 372 -29.58 -8.27 -10.05
C LEU A 372 -29.29 -7.07 -9.12
N SER A 373 -30.17 -6.80 -8.15
CA SER A 373 -29.97 -5.69 -7.19
C SER A 373 -28.81 -5.93 -6.21
N THR A 374 -28.53 -7.19 -5.86
CA THR A 374 -27.49 -7.57 -4.89
C THR A 374 -26.12 -7.58 -5.55
N PHE A 375 -26.04 -8.02 -6.80
CA PHE A 375 -24.79 -8.19 -7.55
C PHE A 375 -24.72 -7.21 -8.74
N GLN A 376 -25.15 -5.96 -8.51
CA GLN A 376 -25.37 -4.94 -9.55
C GLN A 376 -24.14 -4.72 -10.45
N TYR A 377 -22.94 -4.73 -9.88
CA TYR A 377 -21.69 -4.42 -10.59
C TYR A 377 -21.06 -5.61 -11.36
N ILE A 378 -21.56 -6.84 -11.17
CA ILE A 378 -20.87 -8.07 -11.62
C ILE A 378 -21.81 -9.14 -12.23
N GLY A 379 -23.11 -9.07 -11.97
CA GLY A 379 -24.10 -9.95 -12.62
C GLY A 379 -23.95 -11.45 -12.29
N MET A 380 -23.95 -11.83 -11.00
CA MET A 380 -23.77 -13.23 -10.56
C MET A 380 -24.91 -14.21 -10.93
N GLY A 381 -25.87 -13.84 -11.78
CA GLY A 381 -27.03 -14.68 -12.13
C GLY A 381 -26.67 -16.01 -12.81
N GLY A 382 -25.55 -16.06 -13.54
CA GLY A 382 -25.09 -17.28 -14.22
C GLY A 382 -24.52 -18.38 -13.32
N TYR A 383 -24.34 -18.13 -12.02
CA TYR A 383 -23.83 -19.11 -11.06
C TYR A 383 -24.90 -20.04 -10.46
N GLY A 384 -26.18 -19.80 -10.77
CA GLY A 384 -27.31 -20.57 -10.26
C GLY A 384 -28.07 -19.85 -9.14
N GLU A 385 -28.72 -20.64 -8.26
CA GLU A 385 -29.52 -20.10 -7.17
C GLU A 385 -28.66 -19.51 -6.05
N TRP A 386 -28.95 -18.26 -5.68
CA TRP A 386 -28.32 -17.59 -4.55
C TRP A 386 -29.22 -17.59 -3.32
N TYR A 387 -28.62 -17.78 -2.15
CA TYR A 387 -29.29 -17.78 -0.86
C TYR A 387 -28.60 -16.78 0.07
N SER A 388 -29.36 -15.95 0.78
CA SER A 388 -28.78 -15.03 1.78
C SER A 388 -28.44 -15.79 3.06
N LEU A 389 -27.24 -15.59 3.58
CA LEU A 389 -26.83 -16.06 4.90
C LEU A 389 -27.11 -14.98 5.97
N TYR A 390 -27.02 -15.36 7.24
CA TYR A 390 -27.13 -14.47 8.41
C TYR A 390 -28.43 -13.63 8.44
N SER A 391 -29.50 -14.10 7.80
CA SER A 391 -30.78 -13.38 7.60
C SER A 391 -30.64 -12.04 6.87
N GLY A 392 -29.61 -11.87 6.03
CA GLY A 392 -29.33 -10.62 5.32
C GLY A 392 -28.65 -9.53 6.15
N ASN A 393 -28.26 -9.83 7.39
CA ASN A 393 -27.44 -8.93 8.19
C ASN A 393 -26.01 -8.84 7.63
N MET A 394 -25.35 -7.72 7.88
CA MET A 394 -23.92 -7.58 7.60
C MET A 394 -23.12 -8.43 8.60
N VAL A 395 -21.98 -8.93 8.14
CA VAL A 395 -21.01 -9.67 8.95
C VAL A 395 -19.62 -9.13 8.65
N ASP A 396 -18.80 -9.00 9.67
CA ASP A 396 -17.39 -8.62 9.55
C ASP A 396 -16.51 -9.87 9.34
N ILE A 397 -15.53 -9.76 8.43
CA ILE A 397 -14.45 -10.73 8.23
C ILE A 397 -13.08 -10.04 8.37
N SER A 398 -12.05 -10.83 8.65
CA SER A 398 -10.65 -10.39 8.48
C SER A 398 -10.19 -10.55 7.03
N GLN A 399 -9.11 -9.86 6.66
CA GLN A 399 -8.46 -9.96 5.35
C GLN A 399 -8.06 -11.40 4.97
N ALA A 400 -7.78 -12.24 5.98
CA ALA A 400 -7.39 -13.63 5.78
C ALA A 400 -8.51 -14.53 5.20
N MET A 401 -9.77 -14.17 5.42
CA MET A 401 -10.91 -14.93 4.88
C MET A 401 -11.19 -14.63 3.41
N VAL A 402 -10.59 -13.59 2.83
CA VAL A 402 -10.79 -13.25 1.41
C VAL A 402 -9.92 -14.13 0.53
N ILE A 403 -10.49 -14.75 -0.49
CA ILE A 403 -9.73 -15.44 -1.56
C ILE A 403 -9.35 -14.44 -2.66
N GLY A 404 -10.35 -13.69 -3.15
CA GLY A 404 -10.20 -12.70 -4.21
C GLY A 404 -11.57 -12.24 -4.73
N ARG A 405 -11.56 -11.34 -5.71
CA ARG A 405 -12.76 -10.85 -6.42
C ARG A 405 -13.48 -12.01 -7.10
N CYS A 406 -14.81 -11.98 -7.13
CA CYS A 406 -15.59 -12.78 -8.07
C CYS A 406 -15.40 -12.21 -9.48
N TYR A 407 -15.60 -13.02 -10.52
CA TYR A 407 -15.74 -12.55 -11.90
C TYR A 407 -17.13 -12.88 -12.46
N GLU A 408 -17.45 -12.27 -13.58
CA GLU A 408 -18.63 -12.52 -14.39
C GLU A 408 -18.69 -14.03 -14.78
N PRO A 409 -19.88 -14.66 -14.85
CA PRO A 409 -19.99 -16.10 -15.15
C PRO A 409 -19.29 -16.52 -16.45
N ASP A 410 -19.39 -15.71 -17.51
CA ASP A 410 -18.76 -16.02 -18.79
C ASP A 410 -17.25 -15.75 -18.78
N ALA A 411 -16.77 -14.79 -17.98
CA ALA A 411 -15.34 -14.58 -17.75
C ALA A 411 -14.72 -15.79 -17.01
N MET A 412 -15.40 -16.36 -16.02
CA MET A 412 -14.96 -17.61 -15.37
C MET A 412 -14.90 -18.79 -16.34
N ARG A 413 -15.84 -18.87 -17.29
CA ARG A 413 -15.82 -19.91 -18.34
C ARG A 413 -14.63 -19.75 -19.27
N LEU A 414 -14.30 -18.52 -19.67
CA LEU A 414 -13.15 -18.24 -20.54
C LEU A 414 -11.80 -18.43 -19.81
N LEU A 415 -11.68 -17.98 -18.56
CA LEU A 415 -10.44 -18.06 -17.77
C LEU A 415 -10.15 -19.45 -17.20
N TYR A 416 -11.18 -20.22 -16.80
CA TYR A 416 -11.02 -21.45 -16.03
C TYR A 416 -11.81 -22.66 -16.56
N GLY A 417 -12.52 -22.52 -17.69
CA GLY A 417 -13.41 -23.56 -18.22
C GLY A 417 -14.55 -23.96 -17.27
N SER A 418 -14.85 -23.14 -16.25
CA SER A 418 -15.61 -23.61 -15.09
C SER A 418 -16.18 -22.48 -14.24
N LEU A 419 -17.43 -22.63 -13.78
CA LEU A 419 -18.09 -21.72 -12.83
C LEU A 419 -17.75 -22.01 -11.35
N SER A 420 -16.74 -22.84 -11.08
CA SER A 420 -16.31 -23.13 -9.70
C SER A 420 -15.57 -21.94 -9.10
N LEU A 421 -16.12 -21.35 -8.03
CA LEU A 421 -15.56 -20.18 -7.35
C LEU A 421 -14.21 -20.46 -6.66
N GLY A 422 -13.82 -21.72 -6.49
CA GLY A 422 -12.63 -22.12 -5.72
C GLY A 422 -11.44 -22.62 -6.55
N ARG A 423 -11.36 -22.26 -7.83
CA ARG A 423 -10.30 -22.74 -8.75
C ARG A 423 -8.89 -22.33 -8.31
N ASP A 424 -8.75 -21.12 -7.81
CA ASP A 424 -7.52 -20.45 -7.35
C ASP A 424 -7.26 -20.57 -5.84
N LEU A 425 -8.21 -21.09 -5.05
CA LEU A 425 -8.11 -21.20 -3.58
C LEU A 425 -6.78 -21.82 -3.11
N ARG A 426 -6.28 -22.82 -3.84
CA ARG A 426 -4.99 -23.46 -3.53
C ARG A 426 -3.82 -22.50 -3.74
N GLY A 427 -3.79 -21.77 -4.85
CA GLY A 427 -2.75 -20.79 -5.19
C GLY A 427 -2.72 -19.61 -4.21
N VAL A 428 -3.89 -19.06 -3.84
CA VAL A 428 -3.97 -17.99 -2.83
C VAL A 428 -3.38 -18.44 -1.49
N LEU A 429 -3.73 -19.65 -1.03
CA LEU A 429 -3.26 -20.15 0.26
C LEU A 429 -1.81 -20.65 0.23
N SER A 430 -1.33 -21.22 -0.88
CA SER A 430 0.08 -21.59 -1.02
C SER A 430 0.97 -20.35 -1.16
N GLY A 431 0.54 -19.34 -1.91
CA GLY A 431 1.17 -18.02 -1.97
C GLY A 431 1.25 -17.34 -0.60
N ARG A 432 0.16 -17.28 0.16
CA ARG A 432 0.17 -16.74 1.54
C ARG A 432 1.11 -17.52 2.47
N LYS A 433 1.09 -18.85 2.38
CA LYS A 433 1.99 -19.74 3.14
C LYS A 433 3.46 -19.59 2.73
N TYR A 434 3.73 -19.20 1.48
CA TYR A 434 5.07 -18.84 1.01
C TYR A 434 5.50 -17.48 1.58
N SER A 435 4.68 -16.45 1.37
CA SER A 435 4.87 -15.09 1.91
C SER A 435 5.24 -15.09 3.41
N ARG A 436 4.49 -15.80 4.27
CA ARG A 436 4.78 -15.92 5.72
C ARG A 436 6.10 -16.59 6.10
N ARG A 437 6.78 -17.24 5.14
CA ARG A 437 8.06 -17.95 5.35
C ARG A 437 9.25 -17.23 4.72
N THR A 438 8.97 -16.37 3.73
CA THR A 438 9.98 -15.76 2.86
C THR A 438 10.01 -14.25 3.00
N ASP A 439 8.89 -13.60 3.33
CA ASP A 439 8.83 -12.15 3.46
C ASP A 439 9.41 -11.66 4.80
N GLU A 440 10.70 -11.35 4.79
CA GLU A 440 11.45 -10.84 5.95
C GLU A 440 10.89 -9.52 6.52
N ARG A 441 9.99 -8.85 5.79
CA ARG A 441 9.28 -7.63 6.22
C ARG A 441 8.10 -7.94 7.16
N ILE A 442 7.63 -9.19 7.21
CA ILE A 442 6.58 -9.61 8.16
C ILE A 442 7.23 -9.75 9.56
N PRO A 443 6.78 -9.01 10.59
CA PRO A 443 7.37 -9.10 11.93
C PRO A 443 7.23 -10.48 12.56
N GLU A 444 8.18 -10.86 13.43
CA GLU A 444 8.15 -12.16 14.11
C GLU A 444 6.83 -12.35 14.89
N GLY A 445 6.21 -13.52 14.69
CA GLY A 445 4.92 -13.86 15.30
C GLY A 445 3.68 -13.30 14.59
N GLN A 446 3.84 -12.53 13.50
CA GLN A 446 2.73 -12.01 12.69
C GLN A 446 2.49 -12.87 11.44
N ASP A 447 1.24 -12.88 10.98
CA ASP A 447 0.80 -13.62 9.78
C ASP A 447 0.75 -12.74 8.51
N TRP A 448 0.94 -11.41 8.66
CA TRP A 448 0.70 -10.39 7.63
C TRP A 448 1.66 -9.19 7.71
N LEU A 449 2.06 -8.67 6.55
CA LEU A 449 2.66 -7.35 6.39
C LEU A 449 1.55 -6.31 6.21
N TRP A 450 1.53 -5.28 7.05
CA TRP A 450 0.69 -4.10 6.86
C TRP A 450 1.57 -2.96 6.31
N GLY A 451 1.21 -2.45 5.13
CA GLY A 451 1.75 -1.18 4.60
C GLY A 451 0.74 -0.03 4.72
N ASP A 452 1.23 1.18 5.00
CA ASP A 452 0.41 2.40 4.97
C ASP A 452 -0.09 2.71 3.56
N PHE A 453 0.72 2.35 2.54
CA PHE A 453 0.48 2.54 1.11
C PHE A 453 0.78 1.28 0.28
N ARG A 454 0.27 1.22 -0.96
CA ARG A 454 0.45 0.06 -1.85
C ARG A 454 1.91 -0.17 -2.22
N THR A 455 2.62 0.89 -2.64
CA THR A 455 4.04 0.84 -3.04
C THR A 455 4.93 0.18 -1.98
N GLN A 456 4.67 0.46 -0.70
CA GLN A 456 5.36 -0.16 0.45
C GLN A 456 5.12 -1.68 0.53
N THR A 457 3.87 -2.15 0.36
CA THR A 457 3.59 -3.60 0.34
C THR A 457 4.28 -4.31 -0.81
N LEU A 458 4.44 -3.63 -1.95
CA LEU A 458 5.14 -4.12 -3.13
C LEU A 458 6.67 -4.03 -3.02
N ALA A 459 7.21 -3.18 -2.13
CA ALA A 459 8.63 -2.81 -2.05
C ALA A 459 9.23 -2.43 -3.40
N ILE A 460 8.57 -1.47 -4.07
CA ILE A 460 9.02 -0.86 -5.32
C ILE A 460 9.51 0.58 -5.08
N GLU A 461 10.54 0.96 -5.84
CA GLU A 461 11.14 2.29 -5.82
C GLU A 461 10.57 3.17 -6.92
N SER A 462 10.17 2.58 -8.05
CA SER A 462 9.49 3.25 -9.16
C SER A 462 8.23 2.50 -9.61
N LEU A 463 7.31 3.24 -10.24
CA LEU A 463 6.14 2.72 -10.94
C LEU A 463 5.82 3.64 -12.12
N ASN A 464 5.51 3.08 -13.28
CA ASN A 464 5.33 3.81 -14.53
C ASN A 464 6.58 4.58 -15.01
N GLY A 465 7.76 4.25 -14.47
CA GLY A 465 9.03 4.91 -14.80
C GLY A 465 9.28 6.21 -14.04
N GLU A 466 8.41 6.53 -13.08
CA GLU A 466 8.59 7.62 -12.11
C GLU A 466 8.90 6.98 -10.74
N ASP A 467 9.75 7.62 -9.94
CA ASP A 467 10.06 7.16 -8.58
C ASP A 467 8.88 7.44 -7.64
N VAL A 468 8.63 6.55 -6.68
CA VAL A 468 7.41 6.53 -5.86
C VAL A 468 7.66 6.45 -4.36
N GLY A 469 6.75 7.02 -3.58
CA GLY A 469 6.82 7.03 -2.12
C GLY A 469 8.04 7.80 -1.63
N HIS A 470 8.85 7.19 -0.77
CA HIS A 470 10.04 7.82 -0.18
C HIS A 470 11.25 7.89 -1.13
N TYR A 471 11.23 7.16 -2.25
CA TYR A 471 12.33 7.13 -3.23
C TYR A 471 12.24 8.26 -4.27
N SER A 472 11.12 8.97 -4.32
CA SER A 472 10.91 10.09 -5.23
C SER A 472 11.86 11.25 -4.91
N GLU A 473 12.90 11.48 -5.75
CA GLU A 473 13.83 12.61 -5.63
C GLU A 473 13.11 13.99 -5.63
N VAL A 474 11.91 14.07 -6.22
CA VAL A 474 11.08 15.29 -6.22
C VAL A 474 10.33 15.56 -4.89
N ARG A 475 10.49 14.69 -3.87
CA ARG A 475 9.80 14.76 -2.56
C ARG A 475 10.45 15.78 -1.60
N ASP A 476 10.56 17.04 -2.04
CA ASP A 476 10.93 18.14 -1.14
C ASP A 476 9.70 18.58 -0.31
N VAL A 477 9.51 17.90 0.83
CA VAL A 477 8.39 18.13 1.76
C VAL A 477 8.38 19.57 2.30
N LYS A 478 9.54 20.26 2.37
CA LYS A 478 9.61 21.66 2.81
C LYS A 478 9.02 22.58 1.73
N MET A 479 9.44 22.40 0.48
CA MET A 479 8.93 23.08 -0.70
C MET A 479 7.44 22.81 -0.90
N TRP A 480 6.97 21.57 -0.69
CA TRP A 480 5.55 21.21 -0.82
C TRP A 480 4.69 21.94 0.21
N ARG A 481 5.07 21.91 1.50
CA ARG A 481 4.37 22.66 2.55
C ARG A 481 4.39 24.16 2.32
N ALA A 482 5.47 24.69 1.74
CA ALA A 482 5.56 26.09 1.33
C ALA A 482 4.58 26.42 0.17
N ASN A 483 4.55 25.59 -0.89
CA ASN A 483 3.61 25.73 -2.01
C ASN A 483 2.14 25.67 -1.55
N LEU A 484 1.77 24.75 -0.64
CA LEU A 484 0.42 24.71 -0.09
C LEU A 484 0.04 25.99 0.66
N LYS A 485 0.97 26.62 1.39
CA LYS A 485 0.73 27.93 2.03
C LYS A 485 0.57 29.06 1.00
N VAL A 486 1.31 29.02 -0.11
CA VAL A 486 1.18 29.98 -1.22
C VAL A 486 -0.21 29.84 -1.86
N LEU A 487 -0.60 28.63 -2.24
CA LEU A 487 -1.93 28.33 -2.80
C LEU A 487 -3.08 28.72 -1.84
N ALA A 488 -2.89 28.51 -0.54
CA ALA A 488 -3.87 28.89 0.49
C ALA A 488 -3.89 30.40 0.83
N GLY A 489 -3.04 31.24 0.20
CA GLY A 489 -2.94 32.68 0.49
C GLY A 489 -2.40 33.00 1.89
N LYS A 490 -1.65 32.07 2.51
CA LYS A 490 -1.13 32.13 3.88
C LYS A 490 0.40 32.19 3.96
N ALA A 491 1.09 32.21 2.81
CA ALA A 491 2.54 32.21 2.74
C ALA A 491 3.19 33.46 3.36
N THR A 492 4.25 33.23 4.11
CA THR A 492 5.22 34.24 4.55
C THR A 492 6.31 34.43 3.50
N ALA A 493 7.15 35.46 3.67
CA ALA A 493 8.32 35.67 2.81
C ALA A 493 9.38 34.54 2.89
N ALA A 494 9.34 33.70 3.94
CA ALA A 494 10.15 32.48 3.96
C ALA A 494 9.55 31.41 3.05
N ASP A 495 8.23 31.19 3.15
CA ASP A 495 7.51 30.20 2.32
C ASP A 495 7.60 30.52 0.82
N PHE A 496 7.61 31.79 0.40
CA PHE A 496 7.81 32.12 -1.03
C PHE A 496 9.20 31.68 -1.55
N ARG A 497 10.25 31.76 -0.73
CA ARG A 497 11.59 31.28 -1.10
C ARG A 497 11.67 29.75 -1.07
N ASP A 498 11.13 29.14 -0.01
CA ASP A 498 11.11 27.69 0.15
C ASP A 498 10.24 26.99 -0.92
N ALA A 499 9.21 27.66 -1.45
CA ALA A 499 8.33 27.13 -2.50
C ALA A 499 9.00 26.96 -3.88
N LYS A 500 10.23 27.49 -4.08
CA LYS A 500 11.04 27.34 -5.32
C LYS A 500 10.26 27.63 -6.63
N ILE A 501 9.33 28.60 -6.59
CA ILE A 501 8.39 28.87 -7.70
C ILE A 501 9.19 29.28 -8.97
N PRO A 502 8.92 28.68 -10.15
CA PRO A 502 9.69 28.89 -11.40
C PRO A 502 9.78 30.32 -11.99
N GLY A 503 9.34 31.35 -11.26
CA GLY A 503 9.54 32.77 -11.61
C GLY A 503 10.75 33.44 -10.94
N GLU A 504 11.33 32.84 -9.90
CA GLU A 504 12.43 33.46 -9.10
C GLU A 504 13.82 32.84 -9.36
N LEU A 505 13.89 31.66 -9.99
CA LEU A 505 15.14 31.03 -10.42
C LEU A 505 15.73 31.78 -11.64
N GLY A 506 16.50 32.85 -11.39
CA GLY A 506 17.36 33.48 -12.41
C GLY A 506 17.23 35.00 -12.61
N ARG A 507 16.53 35.74 -11.74
CA ARG A 507 16.54 37.23 -11.77
C ARG A 507 16.87 37.85 -10.42
N PRO A 508 17.96 38.65 -10.30
CA PRO A 508 18.27 39.37 -9.06
C PRO A 508 17.14 40.31 -8.64
N SER A 509 16.59 40.07 -7.44
CA SER A 509 15.53 40.88 -6.85
C SER A 509 16.04 42.26 -6.39
N HIS A 510 16.21 43.19 -7.34
CA HIS A 510 16.39 44.60 -7.03
C HIS A 510 15.04 45.32 -6.87
N LYS A 511 14.81 45.82 -5.65
CA LYS A 511 13.59 46.53 -5.20
C LYS A 511 13.22 47.72 -6.08
N SER A 512 11.93 47.85 -6.44
CA SER A 512 11.23 49.15 -6.39
C SER A 512 9.70 48.97 -6.30
N ARG A 513 8.99 50.02 -5.84
CA ARG A 513 7.54 50.03 -5.57
C ARG A 513 6.72 50.47 -6.80
N SER A 514 5.40 50.26 -6.71
CA SER A 514 4.32 50.76 -7.61
C SER A 514 4.09 49.89 -8.87
N THR A 515 2.89 49.72 -9.42
CA THR A 515 1.55 50.30 -9.09
C THR A 515 0.46 49.23 -9.31
N PHE A 516 -0.39 48.94 -8.32
CA PHE A 516 -1.36 47.82 -8.39
C PHE A 516 -2.70 48.17 -9.09
N ASP A 517 -2.87 49.40 -9.58
CA ASP A 517 -4.17 49.92 -10.07
C ASP A 517 -4.35 49.96 -11.61
N GLN A 518 -3.40 49.42 -12.41
CA GLN A 518 -3.49 49.48 -13.89
C GLN A 518 -3.55 48.15 -14.65
N VAL A 519 -3.55 46.98 -13.98
CA VAL A 519 -3.74 45.68 -14.66
C VAL A 519 -5.21 45.21 -14.65
N ARG A 520 -6.16 46.10 -14.37
CA ARG A 520 -7.61 45.78 -14.40
C ARG A 520 -8.26 45.90 -15.80
N LYS A 521 -7.47 45.98 -16.87
CA LYS A 521 -7.96 46.27 -18.25
C LYS A 521 -7.38 45.44 -19.41
N THR A 522 -6.44 44.50 -19.19
CA THR A 522 -5.83 43.71 -20.29
C THR A 522 -5.67 42.22 -19.96
N SER A 523 -6.72 41.59 -19.43
CA SER A 523 -6.83 40.12 -19.32
C SER A 523 -8.24 39.64 -19.63
N LYS A 524 -8.68 39.90 -20.86
CA LYS A 524 -9.65 39.03 -21.57
C LYS A 524 -8.81 38.10 -22.44
N MET A 525 -9.11 36.79 -22.43
CA MET A 525 -8.19 35.68 -22.78
C MET A 525 -7.10 35.53 -21.70
N VAL A 526 -7.18 34.60 -20.75
CA VAL A 526 -7.41 33.15 -20.89
C VAL A 526 -8.58 32.68 -20.02
N SER A 527 -9.63 32.15 -20.66
CA SER A 527 -10.78 31.51 -20.00
C SER A 527 -11.37 30.44 -20.92
N VAL A 528 -10.49 29.55 -21.40
CA VAL A 528 -10.79 28.29 -22.09
C VAL A 528 -9.70 27.33 -21.62
N GLY A 529 -10.07 26.15 -21.11
CA GLY A 529 -9.10 25.23 -20.49
C GLY A 529 -9.56 24.47 -19.25
N LEU A 530 -10.87 24.41 -18.95
CA LEU A 530 -11.44 23.36 -18.11
C LEU A 530 -12.50 22.60 -18.92
N GLY A 531 -12.29 21.29 -19.08
CA GLY A 531 -13.30 20.31 -19.48
C GLY A 531 -13.76 20.30 -20.95
N ALA A 532 -13.17 19.42 -21.76
CA ALA A 532 -13.89 18.50 -22.66
C ALA A 532 -12.91 17.63 -23.46
N ALA A 533 -13.20 16.33 -23.50
CA ALA A 533 -12.89 15.31 -24.52
C ALA A 533 -11.95 15.64 -25.70
N ILE A 534 -10.97 14.74 -25.90
CA ILE A 534 -10.44 14.25 -27.18
C ILE A 534 -9.80 15.28 -28.13
N THR A 535 -8.47 15.22 -28.28
CA THR A 535 -7.78 15.03 -29.59
C THR A 535 -6.29 14.79 -29.39
N ASP A 536 -5.78 13.73 -30.03
CA ASP A 536 -4.42 13.52 -30.54
C ASP A 536 -3.22 14.22 -29.87
N VAL A 537 -2.36 13.40 -29.23
CA VAL A 537 -0.91 13.65 -29.24
C VAL A 537 -0.22 12.48 -29.96
N SER A 538 -0.07 12.64 -31.27
CA SER A 538 0.77 11.80 -32.10
C SER A 538 2.22 12.29 -32.10
N ASN A 539 3.18 11.36 -31.94
CA ASN A 539 4.60 11.45 -32.34
C ASN A 539 5.45 12.60 -31.71
N ASN A 540 6.63 12.28 -31.17
CA ASN A 540 7.76 12.04 -32.07
C ASN A 540 8.82 11.06 -31.54
N VAL A 541 9.38 10.29 -32.48
CA VAL A 541 10.54 9.41 -32.31
C VAL A 541 11.70 9.99 -33.11
N SER A 542 12.86 10.17 -32.46
CA SER A 542 14.20 10.28 -33.07
C SER A 542 15.20 10.39 -31.90
N SER A 543 16.32 9.68 -31.72
CA SER A 543 17.21 8.80 -32.50
C SER A 543 18.64 9.34 -32.40
N ALA A 544 19.57 8.47 -31.97
CA ALA A 544 20.99 8.45 -32.34
C ALA A 544 21.98 9.52 -31.80
N ASP A 545 22.94 8.98 -31.04
CA ASP A 545 24.39 9.06 -31.23
C ASP A 545 25.29 10.19 -30.66
N GLU A 546 26.22 9.70 -29.82
CA GLU A 546 27.66 9.96 -29.79
C GLU A 546 28.22 11.37 -29.52
N SER A 547 28.48 11.59 -28.22
CA SER A 547 29.81 11.81 -27.63
C SER A 547 30.85 12.76 -28.28
N ASN A 548 31.45 13.55 -27.37
CA ASN A 548 32.87 13.94 -27.32
C ASN A 548 33.32 15.23 -28.04
N VAL A 549 33.41 16.34 -27.30
CA VAL A 549 34.64 17.19 -27.28
C VAL A 549 34.88 17.72 -25.86
N GLN A 550 36.12 17.59 -25.41
CA GLN A 550 36.69 18.03 -24.15
C GLN A 550 37.21 19.48 -24.26
N LEU A 551 36.94 20.35 -23.27
CA LEU A 551 37.73 21.57 -23.02
C LEU A 551 37.76 21.93 -21.52
N GLN A 552 38.85 22.56 -21.11
CA GLN A 552 39.29 22.74 -19.72
C GLN A 552 39.42 24.24 -19.36
N LEU A 553 39.81 24.55 -18.12
CA LEU A 553 39.81 25.86 -17.42
C LEU A 553 38.41 26.28 -16.91
N GLY A 554 38.20 26.64 -15.63
CA GLY A 554 39.09 26.68 -14.47
C GLY A 554 39.31 28.10 -13.93
N THR A 555 38.62 28.42 -12.83
CA THR A 555 38.90 29.51 -11.88
C THR A 555 38.33 29.12 -10.53
N ASP A 556 39.12 29.31 -9.48
CA ASP A 556 38.73 29.07 -8.08
C ASP A 556 37.75 30.14 -7.59
N ASP A 557 36.77 29.74 -6.77
CA ASP A 557 36.11 30.61 -5.80
C ASP A 557 35.74 29.72 -4.59
N GLU A 558 36.43 29.93 -3.46
CA GLU A 558 36.10 29.25 -2.22
C GLU A 558 34.89 29.91 -1.54
N ALA A 559 33.88 29.11 -1.23
CA ALA A 559 32.77 29.49 -0.38
C ALA A 559 32.57 28.38 0.66
N ASP A 560 32.55 28.75 1.95
CA ASP A 560 32.40 27.82 3.06
C ASP A 560 31.08 27.03 2.96
N GLU A 561 31.17 25.73 2.67
CA GLU A 561 30.06 24.80 2.86
C GLU A 561 29.94 24.49 4.36
N GLU A 562 28.98 25.13 5.04
CA GLU A 562 28.46 24.58 6.29
C GLU A 562 27.82 23.23 5.96
N SER A 563 28.49 22.14 6.35
CA SER A 563 27.99 20.78 6.22
C SER A 563 26.72 20.60 7.07
N GLU A 564 25.56 20.85 6.48
CA GLU A 564 24.30 20.28 6.98
C GLU A 564 24.42 18.76 6.85
N GLU A 565 24.29 18.04 7.96
CA GLU A 565 24.35 16.59 7.97
C GLU A 565 23.23 16.07 7.05
N GLU A 566 23.57 15.29 6.02
CA GLU A 566 22.57 14.59 5.22
C GLU A 566 21.78 13.66 6.14
N GLU A 567 20.56 14.07 6.51
CA GLU A 567 19.66 13.26 7.32
C GLU A 567 19.35 11.98 6.52
N ASP A 568 19.90 10.85 6.98
CA ASP A 568 19.67 9.52 6.43
C ASP A 568 18.20 9.14 6.60
N PHE A 569 17.39 9.45 5.60
CA PHE A 569 15.95 9.14 5.54
C PHE A 569 15.66 7.65 5.26
N THR A 570 16.64 6.75 5.41
CA THR A 570 16.36 5.30 5.42
C THR A 570 15.58 4.92 6.69
N LEU A 571 14.25 4.95 6.57
CA LEU A 571 13.33 4.46 7.59
C LEU A 571 13.73 3.04 8.00
N ARG A 572 14.14 2.88 9.26
CA ARG A 572 14.48 1.55 9.79
C ARG A 572 13.21 0.74 9.91
N VAL A 573 13.28 -0.55 9.61
CA VAL A 573 12.14 -1.50 9.65
C VAL A 573 11.45 -1.51 11.04
N GLU A 574 12.18 -1.11 12.08
CA GLU A 574 11.71 -0.92 13.47
C GLU A 574 10.61 0.16 13.62
N ASP A 575 10.46 1.06 12.63
CA ASP A 575 9.52 2.19 12.64
C ASP A 575 8.12 1.88 12.08
N LEU A 576 7.89 0.66 11.59
CA LEU A 576 6.63 0.28 10.96
C LEU A 576 5.51 0.14 12.01
N ARG A 577 4.35 0.74 11.74
CA ARG A 577 3.16 0.63 12.61
C ARG A 577 2.76 -0.84 12.77
N GLY A 578 2.40 -1.23 13.99
CA GLY A 578 2.47 -2.63 14.42
C GLY A 578 1.58 -3.58 13.62
N GLY A 579 2.10 -4.77 13.31
CA GLY A 579 1.35 -5.82 12.60
C GLY A 579 0.04 -6.21 13.31
N THR A 580 -0.97 -6.56 12.51
CA THR A 580 -2.27 -7.01 13.04
C THR A 580 -2.15 -8.42 13.61
N GLU A 581 -2.36 -8.59 14.92
CA GLU A 581 -2.32 -9.88 15.65
C GLU A 581 -3.41 -10.92 15.22
N GLU A 582 -4.06 -10.72 14.07
CA GLU A 582 -5.17 -11.54 13.62
C GLU A 582 -4.72 -12.83 12.94
N SER A 583 -4.85 -13.94 13.68
CA SER A 583 -4.81 -15.29 13.11
C SER A 583 -5.95 -15.54 12.10
N GLU A 584 -5.79 -16.57 11.28
CA GLU A 584 -6.58 -16.89 10.07
C GLU A 584 -8.11 -17.07 10.25
N GLY A 585 -8.67 -16.99 11.46
CA GLY A 585 -10.09 -17.26 11.74
C GLY A 585 -11.06 -16.07 11.70
N GLY A 586 -10.63 -14.90 12.19
CA GLY A 586 -11.51 -13.73 12.40
C GLY A 586 -12.75 -13.99 13.27
N ASP A 587 -13.70 -13.05 13.28
CA ASP A 587 -15.00 -13.21 13.96
C ASP A 587 -16.01 -14.08 13.15
N TYR A 588 -15.63 -14.49 11.94
CA TYR A 588 -16.48 -15.26 11.02
C TYR A 588 -16.25 -16.77 11.15
N ALA A 589 -17.02 -17.42 12.01
CA ALA A 589 -17.04 -18.88 12.16
C ALA A 589 -18.30 -19.50 11.51
N PRO A 590 -18.26 -19.92 10.23
CA PRO A 590 -19.39 -20.55 9.56
C PRO A 590 -19.60 -21.98 10.09
N GLY A 591 -20.48 -22.11 11.08
CA GLY A 591 -20.90 -23.40 11.65
C GLY A 591 -21.38 -23.32 13.11
N ASN A 592 -20.88 -22.35 13.90
CA ASN A 592 -21.26 -22.22 15.31
C ASN A 592 -22.47 -21.30 15.50
N HIS A 593 -23.67 -21.90 15.57
CA HIS A 593 -24.90 -21.21 15.97
C HIS A 593 -25.00 -21.00 17.48
N GLU A 594 -24.03 -20.29 18.10
CA GLU A 594 -24.15 -19.91 19.51
C GLU A 594 -23.41 -18.61 19.90
N HIS A 595 -23.71 -17.52 19.20
CA HIS A 595 -23.40 -16.17 19.68
C HIS A 595 -24.61 -15.53 20.35
N THR A 596 -24.81 -15.80 21.64
CA THR A 596 -25.73 -15.03 22.48
C THR A 596 -25.23 -13.59 22.58
N ALA A 597 -26.02 -12.64 22.09
CA ALA A 597 -25.71 -11.22 22.20
C ALA A 597 -25.54 -10.81 23.67
N LYS A 598 -24.32 -10.41 24.06
CA LYS A 598 -24.03 -9.88 25.39
C LYS A 598 -24.71 -8.51 25.57
N ARG A 599 -25.97 -8.51 26.01
CA ARG A 599 -26.56 -7.32 26.63
C ARG A 599 -25.89 -7.09 27.98
N PRO A 600 -25.44 -5.86 28.30
CA PRO A 600 -25.06 -5.53 29.66
C PRO A 600 -26.32 -5.59 30.54
N LYS A 601 -26.24 -6.30 31.67
CA LYS A 601 -27.20 -6.12 32.76
C LYS A 601 -26.73 -4.96 33.62
N HIS A 602 -27.60 -3.98 33.82
CA HIS A 602 -27.52 -3.11 34.98
C HIS A 602 -28.11 -3.84 36.19
N GLU A 603 -27.32 -3.94 37.25
CA GLU A 603 -27.72 -3.74 38.65
C GLU A 603 -26.51 -3.10 39.37
#